data_AF-A0A9D4IQP8-F1
#
_entry.id   AF-A0A9D4IQP8-F1
#
_cell.length_a   1.000
_cell.length_b   1.000
_cell.length_c   1.000
_cell.angle_alpha   90.00
_cell.angle_beta   90.00
_cell.angle_gamma   90.00
#
_symmetry.space_group_name_H-M   'P 1'
#
loop_
_entity.id
_entity.type
_entity.pdbx_description
1 polymer ?
#
loop_
_entity_poly.entity_id
_entity_poly.type
_entity_poly.pdbx_seq_one_letter_code
_entity_poly.pdbx_strand_id
1 'polypeptide(L)'
;MEIILPENPKKYGDSLLFECNISNTILHEIANENIFLSDVLSAWSDVTHNLETQTSSKTILWNNKDITSNNKTFFYKDWFERSIKYVDQLYDYRIKDFYSFDDICYIYGIPSNNFLKYYTLIKSIPIHIKSEINTNNTPCTQTTFVENILGRKNKTNKIFYTLQIKTPTENSKTQNKWQVLFGEHELNWKHIFTMPYKATIESTLRTFQYKYIHRIIATNKYLFKCKSI
;
A
#
# COMPACT_ATOMS: atom_id res chain seq x y z
N MET A 1 -18.13 -9.57 4.33
CA MET A 1 -17.12 -10.22 5.18
C MET A 1 -16.55 -9.11 6.02
N GLU A 2 -16.99 -8.97 7.27
CA GLU A 2 -16.42 -7.99 8.18
C GLU A 2 -15.00 -8.44 8.51
N ILE A 3 -14.02 -7.65 8.09
CA ILE A 3 -12.65 -7.83 8.56
C ILE A 3 -12.68 -7.31 9.99
N ILE A 4 -12.79 -8.21 10.97
CA ILE A 4 -12.67 -7.86 12.38
C ILE A 4 -11.19 -7.55 12.62
N LEU A 5 -10.85 -6.28 12.48
CA LEU A 5 -9.55 -5.77 12.87
C LEU A 5 -9.53 -5.63 14.41
N PRO A 6 -8.35 -5.73 15.07
CA PRO A 6 -8.21 -5.48 16.51
C PRO A 6 -8.76 -4.10 16.90
N GLU A 7 -8.92 -3.73 18.17
CA GLU A 7 -9.60 -2.46 18.54
C GLU A 7 -8.89 -1.16 18.07
N ASN A 8 -7.60 -1.23 17.72
CA ASN A 8 -6.74 -0.07 17.42
C ASN A 8 -6.95 0.70 16.08
N PRO A 9 -7.30 0.07 14.94
CA PRO A 9 -7.47 0.74 13.65
C PRO A 9 -8.75 1.60 13.59
N LYS A 10 -9.67 1.51 14.57
CA LYS A 10 -10.78 2.47 14.74
C LYS A 10 -10.28 3.91 14.87
N LYS A 11 -9.08 4.13 15.42
CA LYS A 11 -8.45 5.45 15.53
C LYS A 11 -8.13 6.06 14.17
N TYR A 12 -7.92 5.23 13.15
CA TYR A 12 -7.48 5.64 11.81
C TYR A 12 -8.52 5.31 10.72
N GLY A 13 -9.77 5.00 11.09
CA GLY A 13 -10.85 4.76 10.14
C GLY A 13 -10.99 3.32 9.64
N ASP A 14 -10.33 2.37 10.30
CA ASP A 14 -10.53 0.92 10.16
C ASP A 14 -10.38 0.42 8.72
N SER A 15 -11.49 0.13 8.03
CA SER A 15 -11.48 -0.31 6.63
C SER A 15 -10.92 0.74 5.67
N LEU A 16 -10.97 2.03 6.05
CA LEU A 16 -10.44 3.15 5.26
C LEU A 16 -8.95 2.98 4.94
N LEU A 17 -8.19 2.36 5.85
CA LEU A 17 -6.75 2.11 5.65
C LEU A 17 -6.51 1.24 4.41
N PHE A 18 -7.39 0.29 4.11
CA PHE A 18 -7.24 -0.58 2.94
C PHE A 18 -7.69 0.07 1.63
N GLU A 19 -8.33 1.22 1.70
CA GLU A 19 -8.83 1.91 0.51
C GLU A 19 -7.96 3.10 0.12
N CYS A 20 -7.20 3.67 1.05
CA CYS A 20 -6.39 4.85 0.79
C CYS A 20 -4.93 4.52 0.47
N ASN A 21 -4.26 5.48 -0.16
CA ASN A 21 -2.81 5.43 -0.40
C ASN A 21 -2.07 5.73 0.91
N ILE A 22 -1.95 4.75 1.80
CA ILE A 22 -1.51 4.95 3.19
C ILE A 22 -0.12 5.61 3.27
N SER A 23 0.07 6.55 4.21
CA SER A 23 1.38 7.13 4.52
C SER A 23 2.27 6.22 5.38
N ASN A 24 3.58 6.23 5.11
CA ASN A 24 4.58 5.51 5.89
C ASN A 24 4.61 5.92 7.37
N THR A 25 4.23 7.17 7.69
CA THR A 25 4.17 7.62 9.09
C THR A 25 3.13 6.86 9.90
N ILE A 26 1.96 6.60 9.30
CA ILE A 26 0.90 5.80 9.91
C ILE A 26 1.34 4.35 10.02
N LEU A 27 1.99 3.80 9.00
CA LEU A 27 2.51 2.43 9.06
C LEU A 27 3.49 2.26 10.23
N HIS A 28 4.38 3.24 10.47
CA HIS A 28 5.29 3.21 11.62
C HIS A 28 4.56 3.32 12.97
N GLU A 29 3.53 4.17 13.07
CA GLU A 29 2.71 4.25 14.29
C GLU A 29 2.00 2.92 14.57
N ILE A 30 1.42 2.29 13.54
CA ILE A 30 0.76 0.99 13.65
C ILE A 30 1.79 -0.10 13.97
N ALA A 31 3.00 -0.06 13.39
CA ALA A 31 4.04 -1.05 13.65
C ALA A 31 4.46 -1.11 15.12
N ASN A 32 4.46 0.04 15.81
CA ASN A 32 4.77 0.10 17.25
C ASN A 32 3.74 -0.64 18.11
N GLU A 33 2.50 -0.73 17.64
CA GLU A 33 1.42 -1.43 18.34
C GLU A 33 1.23 -2.87 17.84
N ASN A 34 1.30 -3.07 16.53
CA ASN A 34 1.05 -4.34 15.85
C ASN A 34 1.87 -4.44 14.55
N ILE A 35 3.02 -5.10 14.66
CA ILE A 35 3.95 -5.36 13.54
C ILE A 35 3.25 -6.12 12.41
N PHE A 36 2.43 -7.13 12.74
CA PHE A 36 1.72 -7.93 11.73
C PHE A 36 0.78 -7.07 10.89
N LEU A 37 0.00 -6.19 11.52
CA LEU A 37 -0.92 -5.31 10.80
C LEU A 37 -0.16 -4.33 9.90
N SER A 38 0.96 -3.78 10.38
CA SER A 38 1.83 -2.93 9.57
C SER A 38 2.36 -3.66 8.34
N ASP A 39 2.81 -4.91 8.48
CA ASP A 39 3.31 -5.72 7.36
C ASP A 39 2.20 -5.99 6.33
N VAL A 40 0.98 -6.29 6.79
CA VAL A 40 -0.18 -6.50 5.92
C VAL A 40 -0.54 -5.23 5.15
N LEU A 41 -0.60 -4.08 5.83
CA LEU A 41 -0.92 -2.80 5.20
C LEU A 41 0.17 -2.33 4.23
N SER A 42 1.43 -2.56 4.57
CA SER A 42 2.57 -2.27 3.69
C SER A 42 2.50 -3.11 2.41
N ALA A 43 2.33 -4.43 2.55
CA ALA A 43 2.19 -5.33 1.41
C ALA A 43 0.94 -5.02 0.56
N TRP A 44 -0.13 -4.53 1.20
CA TRP A 44 -1.34 -4.08 0.51
C TRP A 44 -1.12 -2.78 -0.27
N SER A 45 -0.44 -1.80 0.31
CA SER A 45 -0.06 -0.55 -0.35
C SER A 45 0.79 -0.79 -1.60
N ASP A 46 1.72 -1.75 -1.55
CA ASP A 46 2.52 -2.13 -2.71
C ASP A 46 1.64 -2.70 -3.84
N VAL A 47 0.66 -3.53 -3.48
CA VAL A 47 -0.30 -4.07 -4.44
C VAL A 47 -1.08 -2.93 -5.10
N THR A 48 -1.70 -2.04 -4.32
CA THR A 48 -2.55 -0.97 -4.85
C THR A 48 -1.77 0.02 -5.71
N HIS A 49 -0.54 0.40 -5.34
CA HIS A 49 0.29 1.30 -6.14
C HIS A 49 0.56 0.77 -7.57
N ASN A 50 0.79 -0.52 -7.73
CA ASN A 50 1.00 -1.12 -9.06
C ASN A 50 -0.29 -1.15 -9.91
N LEU A 51 -1.44 -0.97 -9.29
CA LEU A 51 -2.77 -1.08 -9.90
C LEU A 51 -3.40 0.28 -10.23
N GLU A 52 -3.12 1.32 -9.43
CA GLU A 52 -3.58 2.69 -9.68
C GLU A 52 -3.11 3.22 -11.05
N THR A 53 -2.02 2.67 -11.61
CA THR A 53 -1.59 2.94 -12.99
C THR A 53 -2.60 2.52 -14.07
N GLN A 54 -3.68 1.79 -13.73
CA GLN A 54 -4.62 1.21 -14.68
C GLN A 54 -6.09 1.65 -14.51
N THR A 55 -6.47 2.32 -13.41
CA THR A 55 -7.88 2.69 -13.17
C THR A 55 -8.00 4.04 -12.48
N SER A 56 -8.78 4.95 -13.08
CA SER A 56 -9.09 6.30 -12.59
C SER A 56 -10.03 6.28 -11.37
N SER A 57 -9.55 5.75 -10.24
CA SER A 57 -10.31 5.68 -8.98
C SER A 57 -10.33 7.03 -8.26
N LYS A 58 -11.44 7.35 -7.58
CA LYS A 58 -11.55 8.57 -6.76
C LYS A 58 -10.49 8.61 -5.67
N THR A 59 -9.86 9.77 -5.50
CA THR A 59 -8.84 9.97 -4.47
C THR A 59 -9.48 10.09 -3.09
N ILE A 60 -9.07 9.23 -2.15
CA ILE A 60 -9.47 9.32 -0.74
C ILE A 60 -8.66 10.43 -0.04
N LEU A 61 -9.35 11.26 0.75
CA LEU A 61 -8.77 12.39 1.48
C LEU A 61 -7.88 11.96 2.64
N TRP A 62 -8.35 10.97 3.38
CA TRP A 62 -7.86 10.64 4.71
C TRP A 62 -6.70 9.66 4.68
N ASN A 63 -5.74 9.84 5.59
CA ASN A 63 -4.57 8.98 5.75
C ASN A 63 -3.73 8.79 4.47
N ASN A 64 -3.93 9.66 3.50
CA ASN A 64 -3.31 9.57 2.18
C ASN A 64 -1.90 10.19 2.18
N LYS A 65 -0.91 9.46 1.69
CA LYS A 65 0.49 9.87 1.60
C LYS A 65 0.72 11.09 0.71
N ASP A 66 -0.14 11.30 -0.28
CA ASP A 66 -0.06 12.43 -1.21
C ASP A 66 -0.69 13.70 -0.62
N ILE A 67 -1.60 13.55 0.35
CA ILE A 67 -2.33 14.66 0.99
C ILE A 67 -1.80 14.84 2.41
N THR A 68 -0.73 15.63 2.54
CA THR A 68 -0.07 15.87 3.83
C THR A 68 0.19 17.35 4.10
N SER A 69 0.32 17.70 5.37
CA SER A 69 0.85 18.99 5.82
C SER A 69 1.95 18.74 6.83
N ASN A 70 3.15 19.29 6.58
CA ASN A 70 4.32 19.08 7.42
C ASN A 70 4.59 17.59 7.74
N ASN A 71 4.51 16.72 6.71
CA ASN A 71 4.66 15.25 6.80
C ASN A 71 3.63 14.53 7.69
N LYS A 72 2.55 15.22 8.09
CA LYS A 72 1.42 14.61 8.79
C LYS A 72 0.23 14.48 7.84
N THR A 73 -0.39 13.32 7.87
CA THR A 73 -1.65 13.03 7.18
C THR A 73 -2.83 13.62 7.94
N PHE A 74 -3.96 13.72 7.25
CA PHE A 74 -5.21 14.17 7.85
C PHE A 74 -6.13 12.99 8.15
N PHE A 75 -6.75 13.03 9.33
CA PHE A 75 -7.91 12.21 9.65
C PHE A 75 -8.84 12.99 10.59
N TYR A 76 -9.87 13.62 10.03
CA TYR A 76 -10.89 14.31 10.81
C TYR A 76 -12.09 13.38 10.99
N LYS A 77 -12.13 12.68 12.12
CA LYS A 77 -13.19 11.71 12.43
C LYS A 77 -14.59 12.31 12.27
N ASP A 78 -14.83 13.50 12.80
CA ASP A 78 -16.13 14.19 12.71
C ASP A 78 -16.56 14.48 11.26
N TRP A 79 -15.61 14.68 10.35
CA TRP A 79 -15.87 14.93 8.93
C TRP A 79 -16.12 13.61 8.19
N PHE A 80 -15.36 12.57 8.54
CA PHE A 80 -15.55 11.22 8.01
C PHE A 80 -16.93 10.66 8.37
N GLU A 81 -17.37 10.84 9.61
CA GLU A 81 -18.71 10.45 10.07
C GLU A 81 -19.84 11.22 9.36
N ARG A 82 -19.54 12.38 8.78
CA ARG A 82 -20.45 13.17 7.93
C ARG A 82 -20.38 12.77 6.45
N SER A 83 -19.85 11.59 6.15
CA SER A 83 -19.73 11.02 4.79
C SER A 83 -18.75 11.77 3.86
N ILE A 84 -17.84 12.58 4.39
CA ILE A 84 -16.75 13.19 3.60
C ILE A 84 -15.60 12.19 3.55
N LYS A 85 -15.32 11.63 2.37
CA LYS A 85 -14.30 10.60 2.15
C LYS A 85 -13.39 10.90 0.96
N TYR A 86 -13.93 11.45 -0.13
CA TYR A 86 -13.24 11.65 -1.39
C TYR A 86 -12.98 13.13 -1.68
N VAL A 87 -11.92 13.41 -2.43
CA VAL A 87 -11.59 14.79 -2.86
C VAL A 87 -12.71 15.38 -3.72
N ASP A 88 -13.29 14.55 -4.61
CA ASP A 88 -14.42 14.87 -5.49
C ASP A 88 -15.61 15.48 -4.74
N GLN A 89 -15.84 15.07 -3.49
CA GLN A 89 -16.96 15.55 -2.67
C GLN A 89 -16.77 17.00 -2.17
N LEU A 90 -15.54 17.51 -2.24
CA LEU A 90 -15.21 18.90 -1.90
C LEU A 90 -15.16 19.80 -3.14
N TYR A 91 -15.37 19.23 -4.33
CA TYR A 91 -15.12 19.90 -5.60
C TYR A 91 -16.43 20.21 -6.35
N ASP A 92 -16.61 21.46 -6.79
CA ASP A 92 -17.74 21.88 -7.63
C ASP A 92 -17.38 21.76 -9.12
N TYR A 93 -17.85 20.69 -9.76
CA TYR A 93 -17.64 20.46 -11.20
C TYR A 93 -18.24 21.53 -12.13
N ARG A 94 -19.21 22.32 -11.65
CA ARG A 94 -19.85 23.37 -12.47
C ARG A 94 -18.92 24.58 -12.60
N ILE A 95 -18.27 24.95 -11.50
CA ILE A 95 -17.38 26.11 -11.40
C ILE A 95 -15.92 25.70 -11.70
N LYS A 96 -15.64 24.39 -11.67
CA LYS A 96 -14.31 23.81 -11.77
C LYS A 96 -13.35 24.30 -10.68
N ASP A 97 -13.88 24.40 -9.46
CA ASP A 97 -13.10 24.76 -8.28
C ASP A 97 -13.69 24.08 -7.03
N PHE A 98 -12.96 24.09 -5.92
CA PHE A 98 -13.45 23.61 -4.64
C PHE A 98 -14.58 24.49 -4.11
N TYR A 99 -15.53 23.87 -3.41
CA TYR A 99 -16.59 24.58 -2.70
C TYR A 99 -16.02 25.64 -1.75
N SER A 100 -16.75 26.73 -1.51
CA SER A 100 -16.36 27.64 -0.45
C SER A 100 -16.53 26.95 0.92
N PHE A 101 -15.89 27.50 1.97
CA PHE A 101 -16.08 26.95 3.31
C PHE A 101 -17.55 27.05 3.76
N ASP A 102 -18.26 28.11 3.36
CA ASP A 102 -19.67 28.30 3.66
C ASP A 102 -20.54 27.24 2.97
N ASP A 103 -20.24 26.90 1.72
CA ASP A 103 -20.91 25.81 1.00
C ASP A 103 -20.68 24.46 1.69
N ILE A 104 -19.46 24.18 2.11
CA ILE A 104 -19.13 22.94 2.84
C ILE A 104 -19.86 22.89 4.19
N CYS A 105 -19.96 24.01 4.90
CA CYS A 105 -20.75 24.09 6.13
C CYS A 105 -22.23 23.81 5.87
N TYR A 106 -22.78 24.34 4.77
CA TYR A 106 -24.17 24.12 4.38
C TYR A 106 -24.44 22.68 3.96
N ILE A 107 -23.58 22.09 3.12
CA ILE A 107 -23.78 20.74 2.54
C ILE A 107 -23.61 19.64 3.60
N TYR A 108 -22.60 19.76 4.47
CA TYR A 108 -22.23 18.69 5.41
C TYR A 108 -22.50 19.03 6.89
N GLY A 109 -23.01 20.23 7.19
CA GLY A 109 -23.28 20.68 8.56
C GLY A 109 -22.01 20.84 9.40
N ILE A 110 -20.89 21.24 8.79
CA ILE A 110 -19.62 21.40 9.49
C ILE A 110 -19.66 22.65 10.38
N PRO A 111 -19.14 22.58 11.62
CA PRO A 111 -19.00 23.76 12.48
C PRO A 111 -18.14 24.87 11.85
N SER A 112 -18.60 26.12 11.93
CA SER A 112 -17.93 27.29 11.33
C SER A 112 -16.52 27.55 11.89
N ASN A 113 -16.19 27.04 13.08
CA ASN A 113 -14.85 27.15 13.66
C ASN A 113 -13.79 26.26 12.95
N ASN A 114 -14.20 25.37 12.04
CA ASN A 114 -13.30 24.48 11.32
C ASN A 114 -12.72 25.08 10.02
N PHE A 115 -12.87 26.39 9.78
CA PHE A 115 -12.39 27.03 8.56
C PHE A 115 -10.88 26.81 8.33
N LEU A 116 -10.05 26.87 9.39
CA LEU A 116 -8.62 26.59 9.28
C LEU A 116 -8.36 25.16 8.82
N LYS A 117 -9.09 24.17 9.39
CA LYS A 117 -8.97 22.76 9.00
C LYS A 117 -9.28 22.58 7.51
N TYR A 118 -10.30 23.28 7.02
CA TYR A 118 -10.70 23.25 5.62
C TYR A 118 -9.61 23.79 4.70
N TYR A 119 -9.16 25.03 4.92
CA TYR A 119 -8.18 25.66 4.05
C TYR A 119 -6.83 24.94 4.09
N THR A 120 -6.41 24.43 5.25
CA THR A 120 -5.22 23.59 5.35
C THR A 120 -5.38 22.31 4.51
N LEU A 121 -6.52 21.64 4.57
CA LEU A 121 -6.80 20.44 3.78
C LEU A 121 -6.74 20.72 2.28
N ILE A 122 -7.47 21.74 1.79
CA ILE A 122 -7.52 22.10 0.37
C ILE A 122 -6.14 22.52 -0.18
N LYS A 123 -5.35 23.22 0.64
CA LYS A 123 -3.98 23.63 0.28
C LYS A 123 -3.03 22.44 0.19
N SER A 124 -3.25 21.42 1.03
CA SER A 124 -2.46 20.20 1.04
C SER A 124 -2.77 19.22 -0.09
N ILE A 125 -3.84 19.44 -0.86
CA ILE A 125 -4.15 18.60 -2.03
C ILE A 125 -3.19 18.95 -3.17
N PRO A 126 -2.41 17.98 -3.69
CA PRO A 126 -1.49 18.18 -4.80
C PRO A 126 -2.17 18.63 -6.10
N ILE A 127 -1.39 19.31 -6.95
CA ILE A 127 -1.85 19.81 -8.25
C ILE A 127 -2.29 18.68 -9.18
N HIS A 128 -1.59 17.54 -9.17
CA HIS A 128 -1.90 16.42 -10.07
C HIS A 128 -3.30 15.83 -9.82
N ILE A 129 -3.72 15.71 -8.55
CA ILE A 129 -5.08 15.30 -8.17
C ILE A 129 -6.11 16.34 -8.65
N LYS A 130 -5.83 17.64 -8.48
CA LYS A 130 -6.70 18.71 -8.97
C LYS A 130 -6.88 18.65 -10.49
N SER A 131 -5.79 18.41 -11.23
CA SER A 131 -5.86 18.30 -12.69
C SER A 131 -6.65 17.08 -13.14
N GLU A 132 -6.54 15.95 -12.44
CA GLU A 132 -7.26 14.73 -12.79
C GLU A 132 -8.77 14.88 -12.58
N ILE A 133 -9.19 15.54 -11.49
CA ILE A 133 -10.60 15.86 -11.22
C ILE A 133 -11.15 16.79 -12.32
N ASN A 134 -10.37 17.79 -12.76
CA ASN A 134 -10.78 18.70 -13.83
C ASN A 134 -11.01 17.99 -15.18
N THR A 135 -10.28 16.91 -15.44
CA THR A 135 -10.38 16.15 -16.70
C THR A 135 -11.52 15.15 -16.70
N ASN A 136 -11.86 14.59 -15.54
CA ASN A 136 -12.88 13.56 -15.39
C ASN A 136 -14.25 14.22 -15.11
N ASN A 137 -14.90 14.72 -16.16
CA ASN A 137 -16.19 15.43 -16.11
C ASN A 137 -17.41 14.60 -15.65
N THR A 138 -17.22 13.40 -15.11
CA THR A 138 -18.32 12.52 -14.68
C THR A 138 -18.18 12.16 -13.21
N PRO A 139 -19.21 12.39 -12.36
CA PRO A 139 -19.25 11.86 -11.01
C PRO A 139 -19.32 10.34 -11.11
N CYS A 140 -18.16 9.71 -11.08
CA CYS A 140 -18.07 8.30 -11.43
C CYS A 140 -18.67 7.45 -10.31
N THR A 141 -19.73 6.69 -10.62
CA THR A 141 -20.16 5.52 -9.84
C THR A 141 -19.15 4.40 -10.12
N GLN A 142 -17.96 4.52 -9.55
CA GLN A 142 -16.95 3.48 -9.65
C GLN A 142 -16.90 2.72 -8.34
N THR A 143 -17.20 1.43 -8.46
CA THR A 143 -16.88 0.41 -7.47
C THR A 143 -15.39 0.44 -7.20
N THR A 144 -15.00 0.45 -5.92
CA THR A 144 -13.58 0.42 -5.55
C THR A 144 -12.89 -0.80 -6.19
N PHE A 145 -11.59 -0.70 -6.49
CA PHE A 145 -10.84 -1.83 -7.04
C PHE A 145 -10.98 -3.11 -6.19
N VAL A 146 -11.09 -2.94 -4.87
CA VAL A 146 -11.40 -4.00 -3.90
C VAL A 146 -12.70 -4.72 -4.25
N GLU A 147 -13.76 -3.99 -4.59
CA GLU A 147 -15.03 -4.57 -5.04
C GLU A 147 -14.88 -5.35 -6.35
N ASN A 148 -14.09 -4.84 -7.30
CA ASN A 148 -13.83 -5.51 -8.58
C ASN A 148 -13.03 -6.81 -8.43
N ILE A 149 -12.07 -6.86 -7.49
CA ILE A 149 -11.33 -8.09 -7.18
C ILE A 149 -12.14 -9.06 -6.33
N LEU A 150 -12.88 -8.58 -5.33
CA LEU A 150 -13.75 -9.42 -4.49
C LEU A 150 -14.88 -10.05 -5.31
N GLY A 151 -15.34 -9.35 -6.37
CA GLY A 151 -16.27 -9.91 -7.36
C GLY A 151 -15.70 -11.14 -8.10
N ARG A 152 -14.38 -11.26 -8.23
CA ARG A 152 -13.69 -12.40 -8.86
C ARG A 152 -13.38 -13.50 -7.83
N LYS A 153 -14.44 -14.06 -7.24
CA LYS A 153 -14.44 -15.03 -6.12
C LYS A 153 -13.44 -16.20 -6.18
N ASN A 154 -12.90 -16.56 -7.35
CA ASN A 154 -12.15 -17.82 -7.53
C ASN A 154 -10.65 -17.66 -7.84
N LYS A 155 -10.11 -16.44 -7.97
CA LYS A 155 -8.69 -16.23 -8.35
C LYS A 155 -7.95 -15.13 -7.57
N THR A 156 -8.58 -14.57 -6.54
CA THR A 156 -8.08 -13.42 -5.77
C THR A 156 -6.65 -13.59 -5.26
N ASN A 157 -6.32 -14.71 -4.60
CA ASN A 157 -4.97 -14.97 -4.10
C ASN A 157 -3.90 -15.02 -5.21
N LYS A 158 -4.24 -15.64 -6.35
CA LYS A 158 -3.32 -15.73 -7.49
C LYS A 158 -3.05 -14.34 -8.08
N ILE A 159 -4.09 -13.51 -8.17
CA ILE A 159 -4.00 -12.13 -8.67
C ILE A 159 -3.08 -11.31 -7.77
N PHE A 160 -3.33 -11.32 -6.45
CA PHE A 160 -2.49 -10.61 -5.49
C PHE A 160 -1.04 -11.07 -5.52
N TYR A 161 -0.80 -12.37 -5.51
CA TYR A 161 0.55 -12.92 -5.64
C TYR A 161 1.25 -12.44 -6.90
N THR A 162 0.57 -12.49 -8.07
CA THR A 162 1.17 -12.01 -9.33
C THR A 162 1.48 -10.52 -9.34
N LEU A 163 0.75 -9.70 -8.57
CA LEU A 163 1.01 -8.26 -8.46
C LEU A 163 2.20 -8.00 -7.55
N GLN A 164 2.27 -8.71 -6.43
CA GLN A 164 3.39 -8.59 -5.47
C GLN A 164 4.74 -9.03 -6.07
N ILE A 165 4.77 -10.01 -6.96
CA ILE A 165 6.03 -10.44 -7.61
C ILE A 165 6.48 -9.55 -8.78
N LYS A 166 5.62 -8.66 -9.26
CA LYS A 166 5.95 -7.75 -10.38
C LYS A 166 6.74 -6.53 -9.93
N THR A 167 6.71 -6.20 -8.64
CA THR A 167 7.57 -5.15 -8.09
C THR A 167 9.04 -5.53 -8.26
N PRO A 168 9.94 -4.57 -8.51
CA PRO A 168 11.37 -4.83 -8.52
C PRO A 168 11.74 -5.43 -7.16
N THR A 169 12.11 -6.70 -7.15
CA THR A 169 12.57 -7.34 -5.92
C THR A 169 13.93 -6.74 -5.60
N GLU A 170 14.05 -6.05 -4.46
CA GLU A 170 15.36 -5.68 -3.94
C GLU A 170 16.26 -6.92 -3.86
N ASN A 171 17.56 -6.73 -4.03
CA ASN A 171 18.50 -7.81 -3.85
C ASN A 171 18.36 -8.38 -2.43
N SER A 172 17.96 -9.64 -2.34
CA SER A 172 17.83 -10.35 -1.09
C SER A 172 19.16 -10.34 -0.32
N LYS A 173 19.07 -10.43 1.01
CA LYS A 173 20.26 -10.53 1.89
C LYS A 173 21.22 -11.62 1.43
N THR A 174 20.71 -12.71 0.87
CA THR A 174 21.55 -13.80 0.34
C THR A 174 22.28 -13.40 -0.93
N GLN A 175 21.62 -12.72 -1.87
CA GLN A 175 22.25 -12.19 -3.08
C GLN A 175 23.40 -11.25 -2.73
N ASN A 176 23.18 -10.33 -1.78
CA ASN A 176 24.22 -9.42 -1.31
C ASN A 176 25.43 -10.17 -0.73
N LYS A 177 25.22 -11.23 0.06
CA LYS A 177 26.34 -12.00 0.61
C LYS A 177 27.11 -12.80 -0.44
N TRP A 178 26.47 -13.23 -1.52
CA TRP A 178 27.15 -13.85 -2.66
C TRP A 178 27.90 -12.80 -3.48
N GLN A 179 27.30 -11.63 -3.70
CA GLN A 179 27.96 -10.52 -4.40
C GLN A 179 29.26 -10.11 -3.69
N VAL A 180 29.25 -10.03 -2.36
CA VAL A 180 30.48 -9.78 -1.57
C VAL A 180 31.55 -10.84 -1.80
N LEU A 181 31.18 -12.11 -1.97
CA LEU A 181 32.13 -13.20 -2.22
C LEU A 181 32.68 -13.19 -3.66
N PHE A 182 31.86 -12.78 -4.63
CA PHE A 182 32.22 -12.76 -6.04
C PHE A 182 32.70 -11.38 -6.55
N GLY A 183 32.74 -10.38 -5.67
CA GLY A 183 33.27 -9.04 -5.96
C GLY A 183 32.45 -8.30 -7.02
N GLU A 184 33.14 -7.77 -8.03
CA GLU A 184 32.55 -6.98 -9.12
C GLU A 184 31.87 -7.81 -10.21
N HIS A 185 31.90 -9.14 -10.12
CA HIS A 185 31.24 -9.98 -11.12
C HIS A 185 29.72 -9.86 -11.03
N GLU A 186 29.10 -9.45 -12.13
CA GLU A 186 27.64 -9.36 -12.22
C GLU A 186 27.02 -10.76 -12.29
N LEU A 187 26.30 -11.14 -11.23
CA LEU A 187 25.64 -12.43 -11.13
C LEU A 187 24.24 -12.37 -11.76
N ASN A 188 24.00 -13.18 -12.79
CA ASN A 188 22.66 -13.31 -13.38
C ASN A 188 21.74 -14.15 -12.47
N TRP A 189 21.10 -13.48 -11.51
CA TRP A 189 20.24 -14.09 -10.51
C TRP A 189 19.07 -14.88 -11.09
N LYS A 190 18.46 -14.37 -12.17
CA LYS A 190 17.37 -15.06 -12.86
C LYS A 190 17.84 -16.41 -13.40
N HIS A 191 19.03 -16.46 -13.97
CA HIS A 191 19.64 -17.71 -14.43
C HIS A 191 19.98 -18.63 -13.25
N ILE A 192 20.66 -18.12 -12.22
CA ILE A 192 21.07 -18.89 -11.04
C ILE A 192 19.88 -19.56 -10.36
N PHE A 193 18.77 -18.84 -10.13
CA PHE A 193 17.60 -19.42 -9.47
C PHE A 193 16.81 -20.40 -10.35
N THR A 194 16.85 -20.25 -11.68
CA THR A 194 16.15 -21.17 -12.59
C THR A 194 16.97 -22.40 -12.93
N MET A 195 18.30 -22.34 -12.78
CA MET A 195 19.19 -23.41 -13.19
C MET A 195 18.94 -24.76 -12.48
N PRO A 196 18.70 -24.82 -11.15
CA PRO A 196 18.43 -26.08 -10.48
C PRO A 196 17.27 -26.88 -11.08
N TYR A 197 16.21 -26.18 -11.51
CA TYR A 197 15.02 -26.79 -12.09
C TYR A 197 15.25 -27.27 -13.53
N LYS A 198 16.20 -26.67 -14.25
CA LYS A 198 16.55 -27.05 -15.63
C LYS A 198 17.63 -28.13 -15.68
N ALA A 199 18.55 -28.16 -14.71
CA ALA A 199 19.71 -29.03 -14.74
C ALA A 199 19.38 -30.50 -14.40
N THR A 200 18.39 -30.74 -13.54
CA THR A 200 18.03 -32.09 -13.09
C THR A 200 16.53 -32.21 -12.85
N ILE A 201 15.98 -33.42 -12.95
CA ILE A 201 14.60 -33.76 -12.59
C ILE A 201 14.52 -34.23 -11.12
N GLU A 202 15.64 -34.70 -10.56
CA GLU A 202 15.71 -35.29 -9.22
C GLU A 202 15.39 -34.27 -8.11
N SER A 203 14.40 -34.56 -7.28
CA SER A 203 13.87 -33.64 -6.27
C SER A 203 14.85 -33.39 -5.10
N THR A 204 15.60 -34.42 -4.70
CA THR A 204 16.64 -34.38 -3.67
C THR A 204 17.75 -33.41 -4.09
N LEU A 205 18.27 -33.55 -5.31
CA LEU A 205 19.33 -32.70 -5.86
C LEU A 205 18.84 -31.26 -6.07
N ARG A 206 17.62 -31.06 -6.56
CA ARG A 206 16.99 -29.72 -6.64
C ARG A 206 16.90 -29.07 -5.27
N THR A 207 16.48 -29.81 -4.25
CA THR A 207 16.37 -29.31 -2.88
C THR A 207 17.73 -28.93 -2.32
N PHE A 208 18.76 -29.73 -2.57
CA PHE A 208 20.12 -29.42 -2.18
C PHE A 208 20.63 -28.13 -2.86
N GLN A 209 20.48 -28.03 -4.19
CA GLN A 209 20.89 -26.85 -4.95
C GLN A 209 20.14 -25.59 -4.50
N TYR A 210 18.82 -25.68 -4.26
CA TYR A 210 18.03 -24.61 -3.68
C TYR A 210 18.59 -24.16 -2.33
N LYS A 211 18.80 -25.11 -1.40
CA LYS A 211 19.37 -24.79 -0.08
C LYS A 211 20.76 -24.17 -0.18
N TYR A 212 21.58 -24.61 -1.13
CA TYR A 212 22.92 -24.08 -1.38
C TYR A 212 22.86 -22.62 -1.85
N ILE A 213 22.11 -22.35 -2.91
CA ILE A 213 21.95 -21.00 -3.47
C ILE A 213 21.37 -20.05 -2.42
N HIS A 214 20.39 -20.48 -1.64
CA HIS A 214 19.80 -19.68 -0.56
C HIS A 214 20.65 -19.61 0.72
N ARG A 215 21.79 -20.32 0.78
CA ARG A 215 22.70 -20.41 1.94
C ARG A 215 22.03 -20.88 3.23
N ILE A 216 21.08 -21.81 3.12
CA ILE A 216 20.32 -22.41 4.23
C ILE A 216 20.70 -23.88 4.50
N ILE A 217 21.83 -24.34 3.95
CA ILE A 217 22.36 -25.66 4.27
C ILE A 217 22.87 -25.65 5.70
N ALA A 218 22.25 -26.49 6.54
CA ALA A 218 22.77 -26.78 7.86
C ALA A 218 24.10 -27.53 7.72
N THR A 219 25.18 -26.90 8.16
CA THR A 219 26.49 -27.54 8.29
C THR A 219 26.76 -27.84 9.77
N ASN A 220 27.62 -28.81 10.08
CA ASN A 220 27.97 -29.14 11.47
C ASN A 220 28.49 -27.90 12.24
N LYS A 221 29.25 -27.02 11.56
CA LYS A 221 29.69 -25.73 12.12
C LYS A 221 28.53 -24.79 12.43
N TYR A 222 27.52 -24.72 11.56
CA TYR A 222 26.32 -23.91 11.79
C TYR A 222 25.46 -24.46 12.93
N LEU A 223 25.22 -25.79 12.95
CA LEU A 223 24.47 -26.46 14.01
C LEU A 223 25.13 -26.31 15.39
N PHE A 224 26.47 -26.34 15.45
CA PHE A 224 27.20 -26.10 16.70
C PHE A 224 27.00 -24.68 17.24
N LYS A 225 26.93 -23.67 16.36
CA LYS A 225 26.63 -22.29 16.77
C LYS A 225 25.18 -22.11 17.24
N CYS A 226 24.22 -22.80 16.62
CA CYS A 226 22.81 -22.71 17.01
C CYS A 226 22.49 -23.43 18.32
N LYS A 227 23.25 -24.46 18.71
CA LYS A 227 23.10 -25.16 20.01
C LYS A 227 23.59 -24.35 21.22
N SER A 228 24.22 -23.20 21.00
CA SER A 228 24.81 -22.37 22.05
C SER A 228 23.92 -21.17 22.44
N ILE A 229 22.65 -21.19 22.05
CA ILE A 229 21.57 -20.27 22.47
C ILE A 229 20.57 -21.12 23.26
#